data_AF-A0A3B9A6B5-F1
#
_entry.id   AF-A0A3B9A6B5-F1
#
_cell.length_a   1.000
_cell.length_b   1.000
_cell.length_c   1.000
_cell.angle_alpha   90.00
_cell.angle_beta   90.00
_cell.angle_gamma   90.00
#
_symmetry.space_group_name_H-M   'P 1'
#
loop_
_entity.id
_entity.type
_entity.pdbx_description
1 polymer ?
#
loop_
_entity_poly.entity_id
_entity_poly.type
_entity_poly.pdbx_seq_one_letter_code
_entity_poly.pdbx_strand_id
1 'polypeptide(L)'
;MATSYLFFSGKGGVGKTSMACTHAVRLAEQGKKTLIVTTDPASNLADVFEQSIGHQITAIQGIANLWAMEIDPDKATQEYIDRAMAPLRA
;
A
#
# COMPACT_ATOMS: atom_id res chain seq x y z
N MET A 1 -17.48 8.87 8.25
CA MET A 1 -16.10 9.26 8.62
C MET A 1 -15.31 9.43 7.34
N ALA A 2 -14.45 10.46 7.26
CA ALA A 2 -13.58 10.69 6.11
C ALA A 2 -12.33 9.81 6.19
N THR A 3 -11.82 9.35 5.04
CA THR A 3 -10.55 8.65 4.94
C THR A 3 -9.41 9.61 5.26
N SER A 4 -8.53 9.25 6.19
CA SER A 4 -7.32 10.02 6.52
C SER A 4 -6.13 9.48 5.74
N TYR A 5 -5.34 10.37 5.16
CA TYR A 5 -4.11 10.02 4.44
C TYR A 5 -2.89 10.48 5.24
N LEU A 6 -1.95 9.56 5.46
CA LEU A 6 -0.68 9.84 6.13
C LEU A 6 0.47 9.47 5.19
N PHE A 7 1.32 10.45 4.89
CA PHE A 7 2.42 10.28 3.95
C PHE A 7 3.76 10.18 4.68
N PHE A 8 4.54 9.17 4.35
CA PHE A 8 5.91 9.00 4.83
C PHE A 8 6.88 9.29 3.67
N SER A 9 7.60 10.41 3.72
CA SER A 9 8.52 10.86 2.67
C SER A 9 9.89 11.23 3.25
N GLY A 10 10.93 11.21 2.42
CA GLY A 10 12.31 11.46 2.81
C GLY A 10 13.33 10.71 1.93
N LYS A 11 14.61 10.95 2.17
CA LYS A 11 15.72 10.34 1.42
C LYS A 11 15.79 8.81 1.60
N GLY A 12 16.59 8.12 0.78
CA GLY A 12 16.87 6.69 0.96
C GLY A 12 17.53 6.41 2.30
N GLY A 13 17.20 5.27 2.93
CA GLY A 13 17.85 4.82 4.17
C GLY A 13 17.44 5.53 5.48
N VAL A 14 16.52 6.50 5.46
CA VAL A 14 16.10 7.24 6.67
C VAL A 14 15.03 6.53 7.53
N GLY A 15 14.66 5.29 7.20
CA GLY A 15 13.69 4.49 7.98
C GLY A 15 12.21 4.70 7.64
N LYS A 16 11.88 5.23 6.45
CA LYS A 16 10.49 5.53 6.03
C LYS A 16 9.58 4.30 6.09
N THR A 17 10.00 3.20 5.46
CA THR A 17 9.22 1.97 5.38
C THR A 17 8.97 1.40 6.77
N SER A 18 10.00 1.38 7.63
CA SER A 18 9.85 0.93 9.02
C SER A 18 8.83 1.80 9.77
N MET A 19 8.91 3.13 9.65
CA MET A 19 7.96 4.01 10.33
C MET A 19 6.54 3.91 9.79
N ALA A 20 6.38 3.77 8.48
CA ALA A 20 5.08 3.54 7.86
C ALA A 20 4.45 2.22 8.36
N CYS A 21 5.21 1.13 8.40
CA CYS A 21 4.75 -0.17 8.87
C CYS A 21 4.37 -0.12 10.35
N THR A 22 5.25 0.39 11.21
CA THR A 22 4.98 0.52 12.66
C THR A 22 3.72 1.35 12.91
N HIS A 23 3.55 2.46 12.20
CA HIS A 23 2.38 3.31 12.37
C HIS A 23 1.10 2.64 11.83
N ALA A 24 1.18 1.88 10.73
CA ALA A 24 0.05 1.15 10.18
C ALA A 24 -0.43 0.06 11.13
N VAL A 25 0.49 -0.73 11.69
CA VAL A 25 0.19 -1.75 12.72
C VAL A 25 -0.49 -1.09 13.93
N ARG A 26 0.06 0.01 14.44
CA ARG A 26 -0.50 0.71 15.61
C ARG A 26 -1.94 1.20 15.37
N LEU A 27 -2.25 1.69 14.17
CA LEU A 27 -3.61 2.13 13.83
C LEU A 27 -4.57 0.94 13.70
N ALA A 28 -4.12 -0.16 13.12
CA ALA A 28 -4.89 -1.40 12.99
C ALA A 28 -5.24 -1.99 14.36
N GLU A 29 -4.27 -2.02 15.29
CA GLU A 29 -4.47 -2.44 16.70
C GLU A 29 -5.45 -1.53 17.46
N GLN A 30 -5.58 -0.26 17.07
CA GLN A 30 -6.61 0.65 17.60
C GLN A 30 -8.00 0.42 17.00
N GLY A 31 -8.18 -0.62 16.18
CA GLY A 31 -9.44 -0.96 15.51
C GLY A 31 -9.71 -0.14 14.25
N LYS A 32 -8.73 0.63 13.76
CA LYS A 32 -8.91 1.40 12.52
C LYS A 32 -8.60 0.53 11.31
N LYS A 33 -9.50 0.54 10.31
CA LYS A 33 -9.22 -0.07 9.00
C LYS A 33 -8.06 0.68 8.33
N THR A 34 -6.95 0.00 8.15
CA THR A 34 -5.69 0.63 7.74
C THR A 34 -5.11 -0.07 6.51
N LEU A 35 -4.80 0.70 5.48
CA LEU A 35 -4.12 0.24 4.27
C LEU A 35 -2.75 0.92 4.21
N ILE A 36 -1.67 0.14 4.18
CA ILE A 36 -0.33 0.64 3.86
C ILE A 36 -0.06 0.45 2.37
N VAL A 37 0.45 1.49 1.71
CA VAL A 37 0.72 1.49 0.27
C VAL A 37 2.14 1.99 0.05
N THR A 38 2.87 1.35 -0.86
CA THR A 38 4.11 1.88 -1.40
C THR A 38 4.06 1.91 -2.93
N THR A 39 4.66 2.95 -3.51
CA THR A 39 4.98 3.06 -4.95
C THR A 39 6.49 2.97 -5.18
N ASP A 40 7.29 2.83 -4.12
CA ASP A 40 8.74 2.74 -4.20
C ASP A 40 9.13 1.30 -4.57
N PRO A 41 9.74 1.06 -5.76
CA PRO A 41 10.14 -0.27 -6.19
C PRO A 41 11.20 -0.92 -5.29
N ALA A 42 11.94 -0.11 -4.52
CA ALA A 42 12.95 -0.59 -3.59
C ALA A 42 12.40 -0.85 -2.18
N SER A 43 11.15 -0.46 -1.90
CA SER A 43 10.50 -0.76 -0.63
C SER A 43 9.86 -2.14 -0.69
N ASN A 44 10.26 -3.03 0.21
CA ASN A 44 9.77 -4.40 0.23
C ASN A 44 8.87 -4.61 1.47
N LEU A 45 7.58 -4.26 1.36
CA LEU A 45 6.61 -4.54 2.42
C LEU A 45 6.47 -6.05 2.61
N ALA A 46 6.62 -6.83 1.53
CA ALA A 46 6.60 -8.28 1.60
C ALA A 46 7.70 -8.83 2.52
N ASP A 47 8.90 -8.26 2.50
CA ASP A 47 9.97 -8.61 3.45
C ASP A 47 9.61 -8.22 4.89
N VAL A 48 9.06 -7.01 5.10
CA VAL A 48 8.74 -6.50 6.44
C VAL A 48 7.62 -7.30 7.11
N PHE A 49 6.62 -7.71 6.33
CA PHE A 49 5.48 -8.49 6.82
C PHE A 49 5.64 -10.00 6.60
N GLU A 50 6.81 -10.44 6.12
CA GLU A 50 7.17 -11.84 5.85
C GLU A 50 6.11 -12.61 5.06
N GLN A 51 5.47 -11.96 4.07
CA GLN A 51 4.42 -12.55 3.24
C GLN A 51 4.34 -11.89 1.86
N SER A 52 3.84 -12.62 0.86
CA SER A 52 3.68 -12.06 -0.48
C SER A 52 2.68 -10.91 -0.53
N ILE A 53 3.13 -9.75 -0.97
CA ILE A 53 2.33 -8.55 -1.21
C ILE A 53 2.63 -8.07 -2.63
N GLY A 54 1.65 -7.51 -3.33
CA GLY A 54 1.85 -7.00 -4.67
C GLY A 54 0.83 -5.93 -5.02
N HIS A 55 0.55 -5.78 -6.32
CA HIS A 55 -0.36 -4.75 -6.82
C HIS A 55 -1.81 -4.91 -6.35
N GLN A 56 -2.21 -6.07 -5.84
CA GLN A 56 -3.54 -6.26 -5.26
C GLN A 56 -3.51 -6.01 -3.76
N ILE A 57 -4.61 -5.48 -3.21
CA ILE A 57 -4.76 -5.29 -1.77
C ILE A 57 -4.73 -6.66 -1.08
N THR A 58 -3.76 -6.87 -0.20
CA THR A 58 -3.56 -8.12 0.55
C THR A 58 -3.78 -7.87 2.04
N ALA A 59 -4.53 -8.75 2.72
CA ALA A 59 -4.67 -8.70 4.16
C ALA A 59 -3.37 -9.19 4.84
N ILE A 60 -2.89 -8.46 5.85
CA ILE A 60 -1.68 -8.86 6.58
C ILE A 60 -2.02 -9.95 7.58
N GLN A 61 -1.40 -11.12 7.40
CA GLN A 61 -1.56 -12.25 8.31
C GLN A 61 -1.21 -11.87 9.76
N GLY A 62 -2.05 -12.30 10.72
CA GLY A 62 -1.84 -12.08 12.14
C GLY A 62 -2.21 -10.69 12.67
N ILE A 63 -2.57 -9.73 11.80
CA ILE A 63 -2.91 -8.36 12.22
C ILE A 63 -4.29 -7.97 11.68
N ALA A 64 -5.30 -8.00 12.56
CA ALA A 64 -6.65 -7.60 12.19
C ALA A 64 -6.70 -6.13 11.73
N ASN A 65 -7.56 -5.83 10.76
CA ASN A 65 -7.78 -4.49 10.19
C ASN A 65 -6.56 -3.88 9.45
N LEU A 66 -5.56 -4.68 9.10
CA LEU A 66 -4.40 -4.22 8.32
C LEU A 66 -4.35 -4.89 6.94
N TRP A 67 -4.18 -4.06 5.92
CA TRP A 67 -3.95 -4.47 4.55
C TRP A 67 -2.72 -3.76 3.97
N ALA A 68 -2.11 -4.35 2.97
CA ALA A 68 -0.97 -3.79 2.25
C ALA A 68 -1.12 -3.90 0.73
N MET A 69 -0.49 -2.99 0.00
CA MET A 69 -0.40 -2.99 -1.46
C MET A 69 0.94 -2.39 -1.89
N GLU A 70 1.58 -3.03 -2.86
CA GLU A 70 2.76 -2.51 -3.56
C GLU A 70 2.35 -2.15 -4.98
N ILE A 71 2.25 -0.85 -5.28
CA ILE A 71 1.78 -0.38 -6.58
C ILE A 71 2.87 -0.64 -7.62
N ASP A 72 2.62 -1.63 -8.46
CA ASP A 72 3.28 -1.79 -9.75
C ASP A 72 2.87 -0.62 -10.70
N PRO A 73 3.81 0.24 -11.11
CA PRO A 73 3.52 1.42 -11.91
C PRO A 73 3.09 1.08 -13.33
N ASP A 74 3.58 -0.02 -13.90
CA ASP A 74 3.23 -0.43 -15.26
C ASP A 74 1.79 -0.94 -15.29
N LYS A 75 1.40 -1.74 -14.29
CA LYS A 75 0.01 -2.18 -14.12
C LYS A 75 -0.93 -1.00 -13.86
N ALA A 76 -0.56 -0.10 -12.94
CA ALA A 76 -1.36 1.09 -12.65
C ALA A 76 -1.58 1.95 -13.91
N THR A 77 -0.55 2.09 -14.75
CA THR A 77 -0.62 2.83 -16.00
C THR A 77 -1.58 2.15 -16.99
N GLN A 78 -1.46 0.84 -17.15
CA GLN A 78 -2.34 0.07 -18.03
C GLN A 78 -3.81 0.16 -17.59
N GLU A 79 -4.08 -0.01 -16.30
CA GLU A 79 -5.43 0.13 -15.73
C GLU A 79 -6.03 1.52 -15.96
N TYR A 80 -5.20 2.56 -15.84
CA TYR A 80 -5.61 3.92 -16.13
C TYR A 80 -6.00 4.09 -17.61
N ILE A 81 -5.18 3.58 -18.53
CA ILE A 81 -5.43 3.63 -19.98
C ILE A 81 -6.73 2.89 -20.31
N ASP A 82 -6.91 1.67 -19.80
CA ASP A 82 -8.11 0.88 -20.09
C ASP A 82 -9.38 1.56 -19.58
N ARG A 83 -9.34 2.17 -18.39
CA ARG A 83 -10.45 2.95 -17.86
C ARG A 83 -10.76 4.17 -18.72
N ALA A 84 -9.75 4.86 -19.23
CA ALA A 84 -9.94 6.03 -20.08
C ALA A 84 -10.49 5.67 -21.47
N MET A 85 -10.12 4.50 -22.00
CA MET A 85 -10.55 4.03 -23.32
C MET A 85 -11.90 3.28 -23.31
N ALA A 86 -12.36 2.81 -22.15
CA ALA A 86 -13.61 2.05 -22.02
C ALA A 86 -14.84 2.74 -22.66
N PRO A 87 -15.07 4.07 -22.52
CA PRO A 87 -16.21 4.74 -23.16
C PRO A 87 -16.14 4.80 -24.69
N LEU A 88 -14.94 4.69 -25.28
CA LEU A 88 -14.74 4.76 -26.74
C LEU A 88 -14.94 3.41 -27.43
N ARG A 89 -14.98 2.32 -26.65
CA ARG A 89 -15.17 0.94 -27.13
C ARG A 89 -16.64 0.49 -27.05
N ALA A 90 -17.54 1.34 -26.54
CA ALA A 90 -18.97 1.08 -26.34
C ALA A 90 -19.81 1.54 -27.54
#